data_AF-N6UD24-F1
#
_entry.id   AF-N6UD24-F1
#
_cell.length_a   1.000
_cell.length_b   1.000
_cell.length_c   1.000
_cell.angle_alpha   90.00
_cell.angle_beta   90.00
_cell.angle_gamma   90.00
#
_symmetry.space_group_name_H-M   'P 1'
#
loop_
_entity.id
_entity.type
_entity.pdbx_description
1 polymer ?
#
loop_
_entity_poly.entity_id
_entity_poly.type
_entity_poly.pdbx_seq_one_letter_code
_entity_poly.pdbx_strand_id
1 'polypeptide(L)'
;MAVNILDITFAILVGLTIWNLTQAAPQFPQRGFQSQKDDESPQPYDFQYKIDNPASRTIFGQSEAGDSQGKVIGSYYVLLPDGRLMNVEYSVDGESGFVPKITFTPQNAPGTPVPPRIG
;
A
#
# COMPACT_ATOMS: atom_id res chain seq x y z
N MET A 1 -36.47 -48.85 0.11
CA MET A 1 -35.16 -48.58 -0.54
C MET A 1 -34.43 -47.61 0.37
N ALA A 2 -33.42 -48.10 1.08
CA ALA A 2 -32.73 -47.40 2.16
C ALA A 2 -31.27 -47.15 1.76
N VAL A 3 -30.78 -45.94 2.01
CA VAL A 3 -29.42 -45.49 1.69
C VAL A 3 -28.48 -46.03 2.78
N ASN A 4 -27.45 -46.80 2.39
CA ASN A 4 -26.58 -47.56 3.29
C ASN A 4 -25.39 -46.73 3.80
N ILE A 5 -25.28 -46.66 5.13
CA ILE A 5 -24.26 -45.97 5.94
C ILE A 5 -23.01 -46.86 6.08
N LEU A 6 -22.31 -47.17 4.98
CA LEU A 6 -21.20 -48.15 5.01
C LEU A 6 -19.96 -47.81 4.15
N ASP A 7 -19.67 -46.52 3.93
CA ASP A 7 -18.30 -46.07 3.53
C ASP A 7 -17.52 -45.49 4.73
N ILE A 8 -17.79 -46.05 5.91
CA ILE A 8 -17.07 -45.78 7.15
C ILE A 8 -16.38 -47.09 7.57
N THR A 9 -15.05 -47.03 7.67
CA THR A 9 -14.14 -47.95 8.38
C THR A 9 -13.86 -49.35 7.81
N PHE A 10 -12.72 -49.46 7.11
CA PHE A 10 -11.80 -50.61 7.09
C PHE A 10 -10.39 -50.00 6.88
N ALA A 11 -9.36 -50.11 7.71
CA ALA A 11 -9.07 -50.97 8.85
C ALA A 11 -8.12 -50.25 9.82
N ILE A 12 -8.23 -50.61 11.10
CA ILE A 12 -7.46 -50.13 12.25
C ILE A 12 -6.56 -51.31 12.73
N LEU A 13 -5.30 -51.02 13.12
CA LEU A 13 -4.36 -51.77 14.01
C LEU A 13 -3.71 -53.08 13.44
N VAL A 14 -2.42 -53.46 13.60
CA VAL A 14 -1.28 -53.10 14.49
C VAL A 14 0.04 -53.41 13.75
N GLY A 15 1.04 -52.54 13.86
CA GLY A 15 2.43 -52.82 13.48
C GLY A 15 3.39 -51.95 14.27
N LEU A 16 3.53 -52.23 15.57
CA LEU A 16 4.54 -51.61 16.43
C LEU A 16 5.95 -52.04 16.01
N THR A 17 6.66 -51.19 15.27
CA THR A 17 8.11 -51.05 15.42
C THR A 17 8.46 -49.57 15.36
N ILE A 18 8.70 -49.01 16.54
CA ILE A 18 9.28 -47.68 16.71
C ILE A 18 10.66 -47.72 16.06
N TRP A 19 10.90 -46.94 15.02
CA TRP A 19 12.24 -46.37 14.82
C TRP A 19 12.12 -44.88 15.06
N ASN A 20 12.52 -44.46 16.26
CA ASN A 20 12.81 -43.07 16.54
C ASN A 20 13.92 -42.64 15.59
N LEU A 21 13.57 -41.85 14.57
CA LEU A 21 14.48 -40.78 14.16
C LEU A 21 13.98 -39.53 14.86
N THR A 22 14.41 -39.36 16.11
CA THR A 22 14.38 -38.06 16.77
C THR A 22 15.32 -37.16 15.98
N GLN A 23 14.83 -36.51 14.93
CA GLN A 23 15.48 -35.32 14.45
C GLN A 23 15.31 -34.31 15.58
N ALA A 24 16.39 -34.02 16.31
CA ALA A 24 16.44 -32.86 17.16
C ALA A 24 16.26 -31.65 16.24
N ALA A 25 15.01 -31.25 16.02
CA ALA A 25 14.72 -29.97 15.41
C ALA A 25 15.38 -28.93 16.33
N PRO A 26 16.17 -27.98 15.79
CA PRO A 26 16.70 -26.90 16.60
C PRO A 26 15.52 -26.24 17.32
N GLN A 27 15.47 -26.38 18.64
CA GLN A 27 14.52 -25.65 19.46
C GLN A 27 15.02 -24.21 19.47
N PHE A 28 14.58 -23.44 18.49
CA PHE A 28 14.70 -22.00 18.55
C PHE A 28 14.03 -21.56 19.86
N PRO A 29 14.70 -20.74 20.68
CA PRO A 29 14.05 -20.13 21.81
C PRO A 29 12.75 -19.51 21.32
N GLN A 30 11.61 -20.01 21.80
CA GLN A 30 10.32 -19.35 21.66
C GLN A 30 10.41 -18.12 22.56
N ARG A 31 11.20 -17.13 22.15
CA ARG A 31 11.17 -15.80 22.74
C ARG A 31 9.74 -15.36 22.48
N GLY A 32 8.93 -15.34 23.54
CA GLY A 32 7.58 -14.82 23.46
C GLY A 32 7.70 -13.44 22.85
N PHE A 33 7.27 -13.31 21.60
CA PHE A 33 7.02 -11.99 21.04
C PHE A 33 5.85 -11.49 21.84
N GLN A 34 6.12 -10.67 22.86
CA GLN A 34 5.11 -9.74 23.33
C GLN A 34 4.78 -8.91 22.11
N SER A 35 3.67 -9.22 21.44
CA SER A 35 3.10 -8.35 20.43
C SER A 35 2.80 -7.05 21.14
N GLN A 36 3.70 -6.09 20.97
CA GLN A 36 3.41 -4.70 21.26
C GLN A 36 2.16 -4.41 20.43
N LYS A 37 1.02 -4.14 21.08
CA LYS A 37 -0.16 -3.65 20.36
C LYS A 37 0.26 -2.30 19.82
N ASP A 38 0.69 -2.28 18.57
CA ASP A 38 0.88 -1.03 17.86
C ASP A 38 -0.50 -0.37 17.78
N ASP A 39 -0.53 0.93 18.09
CA ASP A 39 -1.73 1.73 17.94
C ASP A 39 -2.06 1.78 16.45
N GLU A 40 -3.16 1.12 16.05
CA GLU A 40 -3.61 1.06 14.65
C GLU A 40 -4.21 2.40 14.17
N SER A 41 -4.13 3.47 14.96
CA SER A 41 -4.58 4.79 14.54
C SER A 41 -3.72 5.38 13.41
N PRO A 42 -4.32 6.10 12.44
CA PRO A 42 -3.57 6.81 11.41
C PRO A 42 -2.55 7.78 12.01
N GLN A 43 -1.30 7.66 11.59
CA GLN A 43 -0.25 8.60 11.95
C GLN A 43 -0.16 9.71 10.89
N PRO A 44 -0.14 11.00 11.29
CA PRO A 44 0.05 12.09 10.34
C PRO A 44 1.36 11.96 9.57
N TYR A 45 1.33 12.33 8.30
CA TYR A 45 2.50 12.36 7.43
C TYR A 45 2.41 13.51 6.43
N ASP A 46 3.56 13.90 5.90
CA ASP A 46 3.67 14.84 4.78
C ASP A 46 4.91 14.45 3.97
N PHE A 47 4.77 14.45 2.64
CA PHE A 47 5.90 14.33 1.75
C PHE A 47 5.71 15.13 0.48
N GLN A 48 6.84 15.44 -0.16
CA GLN A 48 6.87 16.04 -1.48
C GLN A 48 8.14 15.69 -2.24
N TYR A 49 8.06 15.67 -3.57
CA TYR A 49 9.21 15.58 -4.46
C TYR A 49 8.95 16.29 -5.78
N LYS A 50 10.04 16.67 -6.47
CA LYS A 50 10.01 17.26 -7.80
C LYS A 50 11.19 16.78 -8.64
N ILE A 51 10.89 16.47 -9.90
CA ILE A 51 11.88 16.27 -10.95
C ILE A 51 11.62 17.29 -12.05
N ASP A 52 12.65 18.06 -12.38
CA ASP A 52 12.66 19.05 -13.43
C ASP A 52 13.98 18.92 -14.19
N ASN A 53 13.93 18.22 -15.34
CA ASN A 53 15.06 18.01 -16.21
C ASN A 53 14.81 18.66 -17.58
N PRO A 54 15.40 19.84 -17.84
CA PRO A 54 15.24 20.55 -19.11
C PRO A 54 15.76 19.77 -20.32
N ALA A 55 16.84 18.98 -20.15
CA ALA A 55 17.48 18.26 -21.26
C ALA A 55 16.58 17.14 -21.81
N SER A 56 15.90 16.41 -20.92
CA SER A 56 14.95 15.37 -21.29
C SER A 56 13.51 15.87 -21.39
N ARG A 57 13.26 17.16 -21.14
CA ARG A 57 11.92 17.76 -21.00
C ARG A 57 11.02 16.95 -20.05
N THR A 58 11.61 16.46 -18.98
CA THR A 58 10.91 15.63 -17.99
C THR A 58 10.56 16.49 -16.80
N ILE A 59 9.28 16.69 -16.57
CA ILE A 59 8.77 17.45 -15.43
C ILE A 59 7.68 16.64 -14.77
N PHE A 60 7.89 16.29 -13.50
CA PHE A 60 6.88 15.66 -12.66
C PHE A 60 7.13 15.96 -11.19
N GLY A 61 6.10 15.85 -10.37
CA GLY A 61 6.21 16.08 -8.94
C GLY A 61 4.93 15.69 -8.22
N GLN A 62 5.03 15.58 -6.90
CA GLN A 62 3.92 15.22 -6.03
C GLN A 62 4.09 15.89 -4.67
N SER A 63 2.97 16.19 -4.03
CA SER A 63 2.88 16.53 -2.62
C SER A 63 1.63 15.85 -2.05
N GLU A 64 1.75 15.24 -0.88
CA GLU A 64 0.64 14.58 -0.20
C GLU A 64 0.83 14.70 1.31
N ALA A 65 -0.28 14.92 2.01
CA ALA A 65 -0.33 14.89 3.45
C ALA A 65 -1.52 14.05 3.94
N GLY A 66 -1.29 13.30 5.01
CA GLY A 66 -2.31 12.59 5.76
C GLY A 66 -2.42 13.13 7.18
N ASP A 67 -3.64 13.20 7.72
CA ASP A 67 -3.88 13.60 9.11
C ASP A 67 -4.15 12.41 10.04
N SER A 68 -4.29 12.69 11.34
CA SER A 68 -4.55 11.68 12.38
C SER A 68 -5.95 11.07 12.31
N GLN A 69 -6.84 11.58 11.45
CA GLN A 69 -8.15 11.01 11.19
C GLN A 69 -8.15 10.08 9.96
N GLY A 70 -7.00 9.94 9.29
CA GLY A 70 -6.86 9.13 8.08
C GLY A 70 -7.32 9.84 6.81
N LYS A 71 -7.55 11.16 6.86
CA LYS A 71 -7.84 11.95 5.66
C LYS A 71 -6.54 12.28 4.94
N VAL A 72 -6.55 12.08 3.63
CA VAL A 72 -5.41 12.35 2.74
C VAL A 72 -5.78 13.44 1.76
N ILE A 73 -4.86 14.36 1.51
CA ILE A 73 -4.97 15.39 0.48
C ILE A 73 -3.65 15.43 -0.27
N GLY A 74 -3.71 15.43 -1.60
CA GLY A 74 -2.49 15.47 -2.38
C GLY A 74 -2.71 16.03 -3.77
N SER A 75 -1.58 16.26 -4.44
CA SER A 75 -1.55 16.58 -5.86
C SER A 75 -0.31 15.99 -6.51
N TYR A 76 -0.43 15.59 -7.77
CA TYR A 76 0.73 15.29 -8.62
C TYR A 76 0.56 15.92 -10.00
N TYR A 77 1.69 16.17 -10.66
CA TYR A 77 1.70 16.68 -12.02
C TYR A 77 2.70 15.95 -12.90
N VAL A 78 2.41 15.90 -14.21
CA VAL A 78 3.25 15.31 -15.24
C VAL A 78 3.18 16.17 -16.50
N LEU A 79 4.33 16.53 -17.06
CA LEU A 79 4.41 17.12 -18.40
C LEU A 79 4.24 16.01 -19.43
N LEU A 80 3.18 16.13 -20.24
CA LEU A 80 2.87 15.18 -21.29
C LEU A 80 3.70 15.47 -22.56
N PRO A 81 3.87 14.46 -23.45
CA PRO A 81 4.59 14.64 -24.72
C PRO A 81 3.98 15.69 -25.65
N ASP A 82 2.69 16.02 -25.47
CA ASP A 82 1.99 17.06 -26.23
C ASP A 82 2.24 18.49 -25.70
N GLY A 83 3.07 18.63 -24.65
CA GLY A 83 3.43 19.92 -24.06
C GLY A 83 2.40 20.46 -23.04
N ARG A 84 1.37 19.69 -22.70
CA ARG A 84 0.44 20.03 -21.62
C ARG A 84 0.95 19.49 -20.29
N LEU A 85 0.79 20.28 -19.24
CA LEU A 85 0.94 19.85 -17.86
C LEU A 85 -0.39 19.24 -17.40
N MET A 86 -0.40 17.95 -17.13
CA MET A 86 -1.49 17.30 -16.44
C MET A 86 -1.29 17.51 -14.93
N ASN A 87 -2.29 18.06 -14.24
CA ASN A 87 -2.31 18.20 -12.79
C ASN A 87 -3.49 17.41 -12.22
N VAL A 88 -3.25 16.63 -11.19
CA VAL A 88 -4.25 15.81 -10.50
C VAL A 88 -4.26 16.20 -9.04
N GLU A 89 -5.31 16.87 -8.60
CA GLU A 89 -5.62 17.14 -7.20
C GLU A 89 -6.50 16.00 -6.69
N TYR A 90 -6.26 15.48 -5.49
CA TYR A 90 -7.06 14.38 -4.95
C TYR A 90 -7.24 14.46 -3.43
N SER A 91 -8.29 13.81 -2.96
CA SER A 91 -8.56 13.61 -1.54
C SER A 91 -9.07 12.20 -1.26
N VAL A 92 -8.75 11.69 -0.07
CA VAL A 92 -9.35 10.49 0.51
C VAL A 92 -9.88 10.87 1.88
N ASP A 93 -11.14 10.55 2.14
CA ASP A 93 -11.81 10.82 3.42
C ASP A 93 -12.76 9.64 3.74
N GLY A 94 -12.44 8.87 4.78
CA GLY A 94 -13.17 7.65 5.15
C GLY A 94 -13.33 6.67 3.99
N GLU A 95 -14.58 6.36 3.65
CA GLU A 95 -14.94 5.39 2.59
C GLU A 95 -14.98 6.00 1.18
N SER A 96 -14.69 7.29 1.01
CA SER A 96 -14.76 7.96 -0.31
C SER A 96 -13.80 7.36 -1.34
N GLY A 97 -12.72 6.70 -0.90
CA GLY A 97 -11.65 6.24 -1.78
C GLY A 97 -10.90 7.41 -2.42
N PHE A 98 -10.26 7.16 -3.56
CA PHE A 98 -9.50 8.19 -4.28
C PHE A 98 -10.44 9.06 -5.13
N VAL A 99 -10.57 10.34 -4.77
CA VAL A 99 -11.43 11.32 -5.47
C VAL A 99 -10.57 12.35 -6.21
N PRO A 100 -10.28 12.18 -7.52
CA PRO A 100 -9.43 13.10 -8.26
C PRO A 100 -10.19 14.20 -9.00
N LYS A 101 -9.51 15.34 -9.15
CA LYS A 101 -9.82 16.42 -10.07
C LYS A 101 -8.63 16.63 -10.99
N ILE A 102 -8.83 16.41 -12.28
CA ILE A 102 -7.77 16.44 -13.31
C ILE A 102 -7.91 17.71 -14.13
N THR A 103 -6.80 18.42 -14.32
CA THR A 103 -6.72 19.61 -15.18
C THR A 103 -5.54 19.49 -16.14
N PHE A 104 -5.66 20.11 -17.30
CA PHE A 104 -4.60 20.18 -18.31
C PHE A 104 -4.34 21.63 -18.66
N THR A 105 -3.10 22.08 -18.51
CA THR A 105 -2.68 23.44 -18.86
C THR A 105 -1.52 23.40 -19.85
N PRO A 106 -1.40 24.36 -20.78
CA PRO A 106 -0.16 24.52 -21.55
C PRO A 106 1.01 24.77 -20.59
N GLN A 107 2.17 24.15 -20.81
CA GLN A 107 3.36 24.37 -19.96
C GLN A 107 3.74 25.86 -19.85
N ASN A 108 3.51 26.63 -20.91
CA ASN A 108 3.85 28.05 -20.99
C ASN A 108 2.67 28.97 -20.61
N ALA A 109 1.59 28.44 -20.02
CA ALA A 109 0.45 29.24 -19.64
C ALA A 109 0.76 30.09 -18.38
N PRO A 110 0.33 31.36 -18.34
CA PRO A 110 0.40 32.15 -17.11
C PRO A 110 -0.44 31.49 -16.01
N GLY A 111 0.17 31.22 -14.86
CA GLY A 111 -0.49 30.55 -13.73
C GLY A 111 -0.26 29.03 -13.65
N THR A 112 0.83 28.50 -14.22
CA THR A 112 1.32 27.17 -13.83
C THR A 112 1.29 27.05 -12.31
N PRO A 113 0.69 25.99 -11.74
CA PRO A 113 0.69 25.77 -10.30
C PRO A 113 2.14 25.83 -9.82
N VAL A 114 2.48 26.92 -9.14
CA VAL A 114 3.76 27.03 -8.47
C VAL A 114 3.62 26.08 -7.28
N PRO A 115 4.39 24.98 -7.21
CA PRO A 115 4.37 24.15 -6.03
C PRO A 115 4.64 25.05 -4.81
N PRO A 116 3.93 24.86 -3.68
CA PRO A 116 4.09 25.72 -2.51
C PRO A 116 5.57 25.92 -2.19
N ARG A 117 6.03 27.18 -2.23
CA ARG A 117 7.38 27.53 -1.80
C ARG A 117 7.35 27.54 -0.29
N ILE A 118 7.90 26.50 0.35
CA ILE A 118 8.03 26.49 1.80
C ILE A 118 9.07 27.53 2.21
N GLY A 119 8.66 28.43 3.11
CA GLY A 119 9.54 29.21 3.98
C GLY A 119 9.58 28.58 5.36
#